data_AF-A0A644ZJ46-F1
#
_entry.id   AF-A0A644ZJ46-F1
#
_cell.length_a   1.000
_cell.length_b   1.000
_cell.length_c   1.000
_cell.angle_alpha   90.00
_cell.angle_beta   90.00
_cell.angle_gamma   90.00
#
_symmetry.space_group_name_H-M   'P 1'
#
loop_
_entity.id
_entity.type
_entity.pdbx_description
1 polymer ?
#
loop_
_entity_poly.entity_id
_entity_poly.type
_entity_poly.pdbx_seq_one_letter_code
_entity_poly.pdbx_strand_id
1 'polypeptide(L)'
;MLYTPKYIYNDDLDKKICKCSECKKYRILYCHSNMIENKKEYTKEINSDIIAVCSKCGSTYRFNLKHLSNINGDNYEVGRVNFIEEKYPQIKENITKNYNSYDVVSIIKSENFLTKLIKDDRDGDLKTSEYVFMEK
;
A
#
# COMPACT_ATOMS: atom_id res chain seq x y z
N MET A 1 -12.41 -0.60 9.16
CA MET A 1 -12.47 -0.22 7.73
C MET A 1 -11.07 -0.42 7.16
N LEU A 2 -10.91 -1.18 6.07
CA LEU A 2 -9.60 -1.33 5.40
C LEU A 2 -9.24 0.01 4.76
N TYR A 3 -8.41 0.80 5.44
CA TYR A 3 -7.92 2.08 4.92
C TYR A 3 -6.79 1.80 3.93
N THR A 4 -7.06 1.99 2.63
CA THR A 4 -5.99 1.98 1.62
C THR A 4 -5.96 3.36 0.96
N PRO A 5 -4.98 4.22 1.31
CA PRO A 5 -4.98 5.59 0.82
C PRO A 5 -4.70 5.62 -0.69
N LYS A 6 -5.44 6.45 -1.44
CA LYS A 6 -5.18 6.67 -2.88
C LYS A 6 -3.81 7.30 -3.14
N TYR A 7 -3.32 8.07 -2.17
CA TYR A 7 -2.08 8.80 -2.23
C TYR A 7 -1.25 8.60 -0.97
N ILE A 8 0.07 8.61 -1.13
CA ILE A 8 1.02 8.74 -0.03
C ILE A 8 1.63 10.12 -0.15
N TYR A 9 1.61 10.93 0.92
CA TYR A 9 2.27 12.22 0.91
C TYR A 9 3.74 12.04 1.26
N ASN A 10 4.60 12.81 0.61
CA ASN A 10 6.03 12.72 0.85
C ASN A 10 6.40 13.16 2.28
N ASP A 11 5.60 14.03 2.89
CA ASP A 11 5.81 14.56 4.23
C ASP A 11 5.46 13.55 5.33
N ASP A 12 4.68 12.52 5.01
CA ASP A 12 4.36 11.42 5.94
C ASP A 12 5.51 10.42 6.05
N LEU A 13 6.44 10.41 5.08
CA LEU A 13 7.49 9.40 4.95
C LEU A 13 8.76 9.83 5.68
N ASP A 14 9.44 8.87 6.33
CA ASP A 14 10.76 9.06 6.94
C ASP A 14 11.85 9.46 5.95
N LYS A 15 11.69 9.14 4.65
CA LYS A 15 12.61 9.54 3.59
C LYS A 15 11.93 9.74 2.24
N LYS A 16 12.59 10.55 1.40
CA LYS A 16 12.16 10.79 0.00
C LYS A 16 12.36 9.55 -0.86
N ILE A 17 11.33 9.17 -1.61
CA ILE A 17 11.37 8.08 -2.60
C ILE A 17 11.79 8.63 -3.98
N CYS A 18 11.16 9.71 -4.43
CA CYS A 18 11.42 10.30 -5.73
C CYS A 18 12.69 11.17 -5.71
N LYS A 19 13.46 11.09 -6.79
CA LYS A 19 14.63 11.97 -7.01
C LYS A 19 14.24 13.39 -7.44
N CYS A 20 13.01 13.63 -7.90
CA CYS A 20 12.59 14.99 -8.27
C CYS A 20 12.33 15.84 -7.01
N SER A 21 12.84 17.07 -7.02
CA SER A 21 12.76 18.00 -5.88
C SER A 21 11.33 18.44 -5.56
N GLU A 22 10.43 18.36 -6.54
CA GLU A 22 9.05 18.84 -6.45
C GLU A 22 8.02 17.76 -6.09
N CYS A 23 8.44 16.54 -5.72
CA CYS A 23 7.51 15.46 -5.37
C CYS A 23 6.81 15.73 -4.02
N LYS A 24 5.50 16.01 -4.06
CA LYS A 24 4.67 16.17 -2.86
C LYS A 24 3.87 14.92 -2.47
N LYS A 25 3.51 14.09 -3.45
CA LYS A 25 2.69 12.89 -3.24
C LYS A 25 2.85 11.85 -4.34
N TYR A 26 2.59 10.61 -4.00
CA TYR A 26 2.63 9.44 -4.86
C TYR A 26 1.22 8.89 -5.05
N ARG A 27 0.80 8.66 -6.29
CA ARG A 27 -0.47 7.98 -6.59
C ARG A 27 -0.22 6.47 -6.57
N ILE A 28 -0.95 5.74 -5.73
CA ILE A 28 -0.78 4.29 -5.60
C ILE A 28 -1.45 3.58 -6.79
N LEU A 29 -0.70 2.74 -7.48
CA LEU A 29 -1.21 1.86 -8.55
C LEU A 29 -1.57 0.48 -8.01
N TYR A 30 -0.75 -0.02 -7.07
CA TYR A 30 -0.90 -1.32 -6.46
C TYR A 30 -0.36 -1.29 -5.03
N CYS A 31 -1.02 -2.03 -4.15
CA CYS A 31 -0.57 -2.22 -2.78
C CYS A 31 -0.97 -3.61 -2.30
N HIS A 32 -0.01 -4.40 -1.84
CA HIS A 32 -0.25 -5.66 -1.15
C HIS A 32 0.17 -5.51 0.29
N SER A 33 -0.76 -5.68 1.22
CA SER A 33 -0.56 -5.36 2.63
C SER A 33 -0.92 -6.51 3.54
N ASN A 34 -0.09 -6.69 4.56
CA ASN A 34 -0.37 -7.49 5.75
C ASN A 34 -0.60 -6.53 6.92
N MET A 35 -1.70 -6.71 7.62
CA MET A 35 -2.11 -5.88 8.75
C MET A 35 -2.29 -6.75 9.99
N ILE A 36 -1.72 -6.30 11.10
CA ILE A 36 -1.91 -6.88 12.43
C ILE A 36 -2.45 -5.77 13.33
N GLU A 37 -3.61 -5.99 13.92
CA GLU A 37 -4.29 -5.05 14.81
C GLU A 37 -4.50 -5.74 16.17
N ASN A 38 -3.99 -5.14 17.24
CA ASN A 38 -4.21 -5.57 18.61
C ASN A 38 -5.12 -4.57 19.32
N LYS A 39 -6.36 -4.99 19.58
CA LYS A 39 -7.36 -4.12 20.20
C LYS A 39 -7.05 -3.76 21.64
N LYS A 40 -6.42 -4.67 22.39
CA LYS A 40 -6.09 -4.47 23.80
C LYS A 40 -4.97 -3.47 23.99
N GLU A 41 -3.97 -3.52 23.10
CA GLU A 41 -2.81 -2.62 23.12
C GLU A 41 -3.05 -1.34 22.31
N TYR A 42 -4.17 -1.24 21.60
CA TYR A 42 -4.49 -0.16 20.66
C TYR A 42 -3.36 0.03 19.64
N THR A 43 -2.77 -1.06 19.18
CA THR A 43 -1.69 -1.05 18.18
C THR A 43 -2.19 -1.60 16.85
N LYS A 44 -1.64 -1.05 15.78
CA LYS A 44 -1.88 -1.50 14.41
C LYS A 44 -0.59 -1.40 13.62
N GLU A 45 -0.12 -2.51 13.11
CA GLU A 45 1.02 -2.61 12.22
C GLU A 45 0.55 -2.99 10.82
N ILE A 46 0.99 -2.26 9.80
CA ILE A 46 0.73 -2.55 8.40
C ILE A 46 2.07 -2.61 7.67
N ASN A 47 2.32 -3.72 6.99
CA ASN A 47 3.47 -3.89 6.13
C ASN A 47 2.98 -4.03 4.69
N SER A 48 3.35 -3.07 3.84
CA SER A 48 2.85 -2.93 2.47
C SER A 48 3.98 -3.02 1.45
N ASP A 49 3.78 -3.77 0.37
CA ASP A 49 4.54 -3.67 -0.88
C ASP A 49 3.74 -2.83 -1.87
N ILE A 50 4.32 -1.71 -2.29
CA ILE A 50 3.61 -0.64 -2.98
C ILE A 50 4.26 -0.37 -4.32
N ILE A 51 3.44 -0.25 -5.36
CA ILE A 51 3.84 0.37 -6.64
C ILE A 51 3.10 1.69 -6.76
N ALA A 52 3.84 2.79 -6.84
CA ALA A 52 3.27 4.13 -6.92
C ALA A 52 3.99 5.03 -7.91
N VAL A 53 3.28 6.02 -8.41
CA VAL A 53 3.76 7.00 -9.40
C VAL A 53 3.92 8.36 -8.73
N CYS A 54 5.08 8.98 -8.90
CA CYS A 54 5.27 10.37 -8.51
C CYS A 54 4.26 11.25 -9.27
N SER A 55 3.42 11.99 -8.54
CA SER A 55 2.38 12.83 -9.16
C SER A 55 2.95 14.02 -9.94
N LYS A 56 4.26 14.27 -9.85
CA LYS A 56 4.92 15.43 -10.46
C LYS A 56 5.74 15.07 -11.71
N CYS A 57 6.64 14.08 -11.60
CA CYS A 57 7.49 13.67 -12.73
C CYS A 57 7.02 12.40 -13.45
N GLY A 58 6.00 11.70 -12.92
CA GLY A 58 5.48 10.48 -13.53
C GLY A 58 6.36 9.24 -13.36
N SER A 59 7.52 9.33 -12.71
CA SER A 59 8.37 8.18 -12.40
C SER A 59 7.64 7.19 -11.48
N THR A 60 7.78 5.90 -11.78
CA THR A 60 7.16 4.82 -11.01
C THR A 60 8.19 4.14 -10.11
N TYR A 61 7.78 3.81 -8.90
CA TYR A 61 8.62 3.17 -7.89
C TYR A 61 7.89 1.99 -7.27
N ARG A 62 8.64 0.93 -6.94
CA ARG A 62 8.22 -0.13 -6.02
C ARG A 62 8.97 0.01 -4.71
N PHE A 63 8.25 0.00 -3.59
CA PHE A 63 8.86 0.10 -2.27
C PHE A 63 8.04 -0.59 -1.20
N ASN A 64 8.72 -0.97 -0.12
CA ASN A 64 8.07 -1.42 1.10
C ASN A 64 7.74 -0.23 2.00
N LEU A 65 6.56 -0.24 2.62
CA LEU A 65 6.14 0.75 3.59
C LEU A 65 5.67 0.03 4.84
N LYS A 66 6.28 0.34 5.98
CA LYS A 66 5.82 -0.10 7.29
C LYS A 66 5.10 1.07 7.95
N HIS A 67 3.84 0.87 8.34
CA HIS A 67 3.05 1.82 9.11
C HIS A 67 2.78 1.21 10.48
N LEU A 68 3.21 1.91 11.53
CA LEU A 68 2.89 1.58 12.91
C LEU A 68 2.01 2.68 13.49
N SER A 69 0.83 2.32 13.96
CA SER A 69 -0.12 3.19 14.65
C SER A 69 -0.28 2.71 16.08
N ASN A 70 -0.13 3.61 17.04
CA ASN A 70 -0.36 3.36 18.46
C ASN A 70 -0.83 4.64 19.18
N ILE A 71 -0.93 4.60 20.51
CA ILE A 71 -1.34 5.75 21.33
C ILE A 71 -0.47 7.01 21.16
N ASN A 72 0.77 6.87 20.68
CA ASN A 72 1.71 7.96 20.47
C ASN A 72 1.65 8.54 19.06
N GLY A 73 0.79 8.00 18.19
CA GLY A 73 0.57 8.47 16.82
C GLY A 73 0.97 7.46 15.74
N ASP A 74 1.07 7.96 14.52
CA ASP A 74 1.43 7.20 13.33
C ASP A 74 2.91 7.39 12.96
N ASN A 75 3.60 6.31 12.66
CA ASN A 75 4.96 6.30 12.14
C ASN A 75 5.02 5.51 10.83
N TYR A 76 5.68 6.06 9.81
CA TYR A 76 5.84 5.46 8.49
C TYR A 76 7.32 5.32 8.14
N GLU A 77 7.75 4.08 7.96
CA GLU A 77 9.12 3.73 7.58
C GLU A 77 9.13 3.19 6.15
N VAL A 78 9.87 3.85 5.27
CA VAL A 78 10.08 3.39 3.91
C VAL A 78 11.25 2.41 3.90
N GLY A 79 11.01 1.20 3.40
CA GLY A 79 12.03 0.18 3.22
C GLY A 79 12.88 0.38 1.95
N ARG A 80 13.17 -0.72 1.25
CA ARG A 80 13.89 -0.68 -0.02
C ARG A 80 13.03 -0.01 -1.09
N VAL A 81 13.64 0.90 -1.86
CA VAL A 81 13.00 1.61 -2.97
C VAL A 81 13.67 1.20 -4.27
N ASN A 82 12.88 0.79 -5.26
CA ASN A 82 13.35 0.48 -6.61
C ASN A 82 12.60 1.35 -7.62
N PHE A 83 13.34 1.96 -8.55
CA PHE A 83 12.75 2.60 -9.72
C PHE A 83 12.31 1.53 -10.73
N ILE A 84 11.19 1.77 -11.40
CA ILE A 84 10.64 0.89 -12.44
C ILE A 84 10.85 1.61 -13.78
N GLU A 85 11.66 1.01 -14.66
CA GLU A 85 12.00 1.56 -15.98
C GLU A 85 10.90 1.31 -17.01
N GLU A 86 10.08 0.28 -16.78
CA GLU A 86 8.99 -0.13 -17.65
C GLU A 86 7.97 1.00 -17.86
N LYS A 87 7.35 1.00 -19.04
CA LYS A 87 6.30 1.98 -19.35
C LYS A 87 5.02 1.64 -18.60
N TYR A 88 4.21 2.66 -18.34
CA TYR A 88 2.94 2.53 -17.63
C TYR A 88 2.01 1.39 -18.11
N PRO A 89 1.84 1.13 -19.43
CA PRO A 89 1.01 0.00 -19.88
C PRO A 89 1.53 -1.36 -19.42
N GLN A 90 2.84 -1.59 -19.47
CA GLN A 90 3.49 -2.83 -19.02
C GLN A 90 3.35 -2.99 -17.50
N ILE A 91 3.50 -1.88 -16.76
CA ILE A 91 3.29 -1.86 -15.31
C ILE A 91 1.86 -2.25 -14.96
N LYS A 92 0.85 -1.68 -15.65
CA LYS A 92 -0.56 -2.00 -15.44
C LYS A 92 -0.89 -3.46 -15.77
N GLU A 93 -0.34 -4.01 -16.85
CA GLU A 93 -0.52 -5.42 -17.20
C GLU A 93 0.04 -6.34 -16.12
N ASN A 94 1.26 -6.10 -15.65
CA ASN A 94 1.89 -6.85 -14.56
C ASN A 94 1.11 -6.77 -13.25
N ILE A 95 0.67 -5.56 -12.88
CA ILE A 95 -0.18 -5.32 -11.71
C ILE A 95 -1.49 -6.11 -11.81
N THR A 96 -2.14 -6.07 -12.97
CA THR A 96 -3.42 -6.77 -13.21
C THR A 96 -3.23 -8.28 -13.11
N LYS A 97 -2.16 -8.82 -13.70
CA LYS A 97 -1.83 -10.25 -13.61
C LYS A 97 -1.61 -10.68 -12.16
N ASN A 98 -0.81 -9.94 -11.40
CA ASN A 98 -0.56 -10.21 -9.99
C ASN A 98 -1.84 -10.09 -9.16
N TYR A 99 -2.62 -9.03 -9.34
CA TYR A 99 -3.90 -8.86 -8.64
C TYR A 99 -4.85 -10.05 -8.89
N ASN A 100 -4.89 -10.56 -10.12
CA ASN A 100 -5.76 -11.68 -10.49
C ASN A 100 -5.28 -13.04 -9.97
N SER A 101 -4.01 -13.21 -9.60
CA SER A 101 -3.47 -14.50 -9.11
C SER A 101 -3.83 -14.84 -7.67
N TYR A 102 -4.32 -13.87 -6.89
CA TYR A 102 -4.71 -14.13 -5.49
C TYR A 102 -6.09 -14.77 -5.39
N ASP A 103 -6.14 -15.86 -4.62
CA ASP A 103 -7.37 -16.41 -4.04
C ASP A 103 -7.96 -15.44 -3.01
N VAL A 104 -9.28 -15.30 -2.99
CA VAL A 104 -9.94 -14.21 -2.25
C VAL A 104 -11.00 -14.72 -1.30
N VAL A 105 -11.05 -14.10 -0.13
CA VAL A 105 -12.16 -14.21 0.82
C VAL A 105 -13.30 -13.28 0.40
N SER A 106 -12.97 -12.06 -0.02
CA SER A 106 -13.96 -11.08 -0.48
C SER A 106 -13.36 -10.04 -1.43
N ILE A 107 -14.22 -9.37 -2.20
CA ILE A 107 -13.84 -8.30 -3.13
C ILE A 107 -14.64 -7.05 -2.79
N ILE A 108 -13.94 -5.93 -2.65
CA ILE A 108 -14.52 -4.60 -2.49
C ILE A 108 -14.22 -3.82 -3.79
N LYS A 109 -15.29 -3.35 -4.44
CA LYS A 109 -15.19 -2.52 -5.64
C LYS A 109 -15.57 -1.09 -5.28
N SER A 110 -14.68 -0.15 -5.56
CA SER A 110 -14.99 1.29 -5.53
C SER A 110 -15.01 1.83 -6.94
N GLU A 111 -15.31 3.11 -7.16
CA GLU A 111 -15.28 3.73 -8.49
C GLU A 111 -13.91 3.58 -9.15
N ASN A 112 -12.85 3.88 -8.41
CA ASN A 112 -11.49 4.02 -8.93
C ASN A 112 -10.55 2.85 -8.57
N PHE A 113 -10.97 1.96 -7.68
CA PHE A 113 -10.10 0.91 -7.12
C PHE A 113 -10.82 -0.42 -6.97
N LEU A 114 -10.02 -1.48 -7.02
CA LEU A 114 -10.41 -2.84 -6.67
C LEU A 114 -9.58 -3.29 -5.48
N THR A 115 -10.21 -3.94 -4.51
CA THR A 115 -9.54 -4.49 -3.34
C THR A 115 -9.99 -5.92 -3.13
N LYS A 116 -9.05 -6.84 -2.96
CA LYS A 116 -9.32 -8.21 -2.53
C LYS A 116 -8.84 -8.36 -1.09
N LEU A 117 -9.71 -8.88 -0.25
CA LEU A 117 -9.31 -9.43 1.04
C LEU A 117 -8.85 -10.87 0.79
N ILE A 118 -7.57 -11.13 1.02
CA ILE A 118 -6.93 -12.44 0.84
C ILE A 118 -7.09 -13.27 2.11
N LYS A 119 -6.97 -12.62 3.27
CA LYS A 119 -7.03 -13.28 4.59
C LYS A 119 -7.68 -12.36 5.62
N ASP A 120 -8.47 -12.92 6.53
CA ASP A 120 -9.02 -12.19 7.69
C ASP A 120 -9.22 -13.15 8.87
N ASP A 121 -8.21 -13.20 9.75
CA ASP A 121 -8.18 -14.05 10.94
C ASP A 121 -8.39 -13.22 12.20
N ARG A 122 -9.01 -13.83 13.21
CA ARG A 122 -9.12 -13.27 14.56
C ARG A 122 -8.77 -14.31 15.61
N ASP A 123 -7.93 -13.91 16.54
CA ASP A 123 -7.59 -14.67 17.73
C ASP A 123 -7.67 -13.75 18.96
N GLY A 124 -8.79 -13.81 19.67
CA GLY A 124 -9.10 -12.89 20.77
C GLY A 124 -9.07 -11.42 20.33
N ASP A 125 -8.14 -10.65 20.93
CA ASP A 125 -7.92 -9.23 20.64
C ASP A 125 -7.03 -8.98 19.43
N LEU A 126 -6.36 -10.01 18.92
CA LEU A 126 -5.48 -9.95 17.77
C LEU A 126 -6.27 -10.20 16.49
N LYS A 127 -6.18 -9.28 15.53
CA LYS A 127 -6.75 -9.42 14.20
C LYS A 127 -5.62 -9.36 13.17
N THR A 128 -5.57 -10.34 12.29
CA THR A 128 -4.63 -10.36 11.16
C THR A 128 -5.38 -10.35 9.86
N SER A 129 -5.09 -9.41 8.96
CA SER A 129 -5.71 -9.36 7.64
C SER A 129 -4.66 -9.17 6.56
N GLU A 130 -4.87 -9.79 5.41
CA GLU A 130 -4.07 -9.61 4.21
C GLU A 130 -4.97 -9.13 3.09
N TYR A 131 -4.55 -8.08 2.37
CA TYR A 131 -5.33 -7.55 1.28
C TYR A 131 -4.44 -7.03 0.15
N VAL A 132 -4.98 -7.10 -1.06
CA VAL A 132 -4.38 -6.49 -2.23
C VAL A 132 -5.32 -5.44 -2.81
N PHE A 133 -4.75 -4.30 -3.17
CA PHE A 133 -5.42 -3.15 -3.73
C PHE A 133 -4.79 -2.83 -5.09
N MET A 134 -5.63 -2.49 -6.05
CA MET A 134 -5.23 -2.10 -7.38
C MET A 134 -6.08 -0.92 -7.87
N GLU A 135 -5.44 0.05 -8.49
CA GLU A 135 -6.12 1.09 -9.25
C GLU A 135 -6.68 0.53 -10.56
N LYS A 136 -7.94 0.84 -10.85
CA LYS A 136 -8.62 0.44 -12.09
C LYS A 136 -7.95 0.98 -13.36
#